data_AF-A0A3B9NNC2-F1
#
_entry.id   AF-A0A3B9NNC2-F1
#
_cell.length_a   1.000
_cell.length_b   1.000
_cell.length_c   1.000
_cell.angle_alpha   90.00
_cell.angle_beta   90.00
_cell.angle_gamma   90.00
#
_symmetry.space_group_name_H-M   'P 1'
#
loop_
_entity.id
_entity.type
_entity.pdbx_description
1 polymer ?
#
loop_
_entity_poly.entity_id
_entity_poly.type
_entity_poly.pdbx_seq_one_letter_code
_entity_poly.pdbx_strand_id
1 'polypeptide(L)'
;TGALIIVMAVIFLLGFILDFIEITFVVVPIVGPILMAMGVDPIWLGIMIAINLQTSFLTPPFGFALFYLRGVAKETVKTADIYRGVVPFIVIQLILLLTLAWQPWLATWLPGQLYGS
;
A
#
# COMPACT_ATOMS: atom_id res chain seq x y z
N THR A 1 -11.32 13.31 6.74
CA THR A 1 -11.55 12.26 5.72
C THR A 1 -10.99 12.60 4.35
N GLY A 2 -11.29 13.77 3.76
CA GLY A 2 -10.79 14.13 2.42
C GLY A 2 -9.25 14.12 2.29
N ALA A 3 -8.54 14.72 3.26
CA ALA A 3 -7.07 14.76 3.25
C ALA A 3 -6.42 13.36 3.26
N LEU A 4 -6.97 12.43 4.05
CA LEU A 4 -6.47 11.05 4.14
C LEU A 4 -6.59 10.33 2.79
N ILE A 5 -7.74 10.44 2.11
CA ILE A 5 -7.97 9.83 0.80
C ILE A 5 -6.98 10.40 -0.22
N ILE A 6 -6.77 11.72 -0.21
CA ILE A 6 -5.80 12.39 -1.08
C ILE A 6 -4.39 11.87 -0.81
N VAL A 7 -3.97 11.78 0.46
CA VAL A 7 -2.63 11.27 0.81
C VAL A 7 -2.47 9.82 0.39
N MET A 8 -3.47 8.96 0.62
CA MET A 8 -3.42 7.56 0.16
C MET A 8 -3.32 7.48 -1.37
N ALA A 9 -4.10 8.26 -2.11
CA ALA A 9 -4.05 8.30 -3.57
C ALA A 9 -2.69 8.81 -4.08
N VAL A 10 -2.14 9.86 -3.46
CA VAL A 10 -0.81 10.39 -3.82
C VAL A 10 0.28 9.35 -3.53
N ILE A 11 0.26 8.72 -2.36
CA ILE A 11 1.24 7.66 -2.01
C ILE A 11 1.13 6.48 -2.99
N PHE A 12 -0.09 6.09 -3.36
CA PHE A 12 -0.32 5.03 -4.34
C PHE A 12 0.28 5.39 -5.69
N LEU A 13 0.05 6.61 -6.19
CA LEU A 13 0.64 7.05 -7.46
C LEU A 13 2.16 7.21 -7.38
N LEU A 14 2.70 7.70 -6.25
CA LEU A 14 4.13 7.82 -6.03
C LEU A 14 4.81 6.45 -5.99
N GLY A 15 4.14 5.43 -5.46
CA GLY A 15 4.63 4.04 -5.44
C GLY A 15 4.79 3.40 -6.82
N PHE A 16 4.37 4.06 -7.90
CA PHE A 16 4.70 3.65 -9.27
C PHE A 16 6.10 4.09 -9.71
N ILE A 17 6.66 5.13 -9.08
CA ILE A 17 7.94 5.73 -9.50
C ILE A 17 9.00 5.52 -8.42
N LEU A 18 8.63 5.74 -7.15
CA LEU A 18 9.51 5.69 -5.99
C LEU A 18 9.39 4.34 -5.27
N ASP A 19 10.48 3.92 -4.64
CA ASP A 19 10.51 2.70 -3.81
C ASP A 19 9.89 2.94 -2.41
N PHE A 20 9.50 1.88 -1.72
CA PHE A 20 8.86 1.95 -0.40
C PHE A 20 9.80 2.58 0.62
N ILE A 21 11.12 2.35 0.49
CA ILE A 21 12.14 2.98 1.32
C ILE A 21 12.10 4.50 1.12
N GLU A 22 12.13 4.98 -0.11
CA GLU A 22 12.10 6.42 -0.42
C GLU A 22 10.83 7.07 0.12
N ILE A 23 9.68 6.43 -0.09
CA ILE A 23 8.40 6.94 0.41
C ILE A 23 8.39 6.97 1.95
N THR A 24 8.87 5.91 2.60
CA THR A 24 8.91 5.81 4.07
C THR A 24 9.84 6.83 4.71
N PHE A 25 10.97 7.14 4.08
CA PHE A 25 11.95 8.09 4.62
C PHE A 25 11.70 9.55 4.21
N VAL A 26 11.06 9.79 3.07
CA VAL A 26 10.83 11.15 2.54
C VAL A 26 9.39 11.59 2.74
N VAL A 27 8.42 10.80 2.26
CA VAL A 27 7.02 11.22 2.20
C VAL A 27 6.32 11.04 3.55
N VAL A 28 6.48 9.88 4.19
CA VAL A 28 5.79 9.55 5.46
C VAL A 28 6.13 10.54 6.58
N PRO A 29 7.38 11.00 6.78
CA PRO A 29 7.69 12.01 7.82
C PRO A 29 7.08 13.39 7.52
N ILE A 30 6.73 13.67 6.27
CA ILE A 30 6.06 14.92 5.86
C ILE A 30 4.56 14.82 6.11
N VAL A 31 3.91 13.76 5.64
CA VAL A 31 2.43 13.62 5.72
C VAL A 31 1.96 13.05 7.06
N GLY A 32 2.77 12.22 7.70
CA GLY A 32 2.45 11.51 8.94
C GLY A 32 2.07 12.45 10.08
N PRO A 33 2.92 13.44 10.45
CA PRO A 33 2.60 14.40 11.50
C PRO A 33 1.31 15.19 11.23
N ILE A 34 1.06 15.54 9.97
CA ILE A 34 -0.15 16.27 9.57
C ILE A 34 -1.39 15.41 9.82
N LEU A 35 -1.37 14.14 9.39
CA LEU A 35 -2.49 13.23 9.58
C LEU A 35 -2.70 12.85 11.06
N MET A 36 -1.62 12.66 11.82
CA MET A 36 -1.70 12.42 13.26
C MET A 36 -2.27 13.63 14.01
N ALA A 37 -1.91 14.86 13.63
CA ALA A 37 -2.49 16.08 14.19
C ALA A 37 -3.99 16.22 13.88
N MET A 38 -4.47 15.55 12.82
CA MET A 38 -5.90 15.44 12.49
C MET A 38 -6.62 14.33 13.25
N GLY A 39 -5.96 13.65 14.18
CA GLY A 39 -6.52 12.57 15.01
C GLY A 39 -6.49 11.19 14.36
N VAL A 40 -5.69 10.99 13.30
CA VAL A 40 -5.49 9.66 12.71
C VAL A 40 -4.55 8.85 13.59
N ASP A 41 -4.96 7.63 13.92
CA ASP A 41 -4.13 6.70 14.69
C ASP A 41 -2.85 6.31 13.90
N PRO A 42 -1.65 6.41 14.52
CA PRO A 42 -0.39 6.16 13.84
C PRO A 42 -0.20 4.70 13.41
N ILE A 43 -0.72 3.74 14.18
CA ILE A 43 -0.60 2.31 13.88
C ILE A 43 -1.45 2.00 12.65
N TRP A 44 -2.70 2.45 12.66
CA TRP A 44 -3.61 2.30 11.54
C TRP A 44 -3.07 3.00 10.29
N LEU A 45 -2.55 4.22 10.42
CA LEU A 45 -1.94 4.95 9.30
C LEU A 45 -0.76 4.20 8.69
N GLY A 46 0.14 3.67 9.52
CA GLY A 46 1.29 2.88 9.06
C GLY A 46 0.86 1.63 8.29
N ILE A 47 -0.15 0.90 8.80
CA ILE A 47 -0.68 -0.30 8.15
C ILE A 47 -1.34 0.05 6.81
N MET A 48 -2.14 1.12 6.76
CA MET A 48 -2.78 1.59 5.53
C MET A 48 -1.75 1.98 4.47
N ILE A 49 -0.70 2.71 4.85
CA ILE A 49 0.39 3.08 3.93
C ILE A 49 1.11 1.83 3.42
N ALA A 50 1.43 0.88 4.30
CA ALA A 50 2.15 -0.35 3.93
C ALA A 50 1.36 -1.18 2.90
N ILE A 51 0.06 -1.40 3.13
CA ILE A 51 -0.79 -2.17 2.21
C ILE A 51 -0.99 -1.40 0.90
N ASN A 52 -1.19 -0.09 0.97
CA ASN A 52 -1.35 0.75 -0.22
C ASN A 52 -0.11 0.72 -1.12
N LEU A 53 1.10 0.77 -0.53
CA LEU A 53 2.36 0.64 -1.26
C LEU A 53 2.55 -0.75 -1.86
N GLN A 54 2.21 -1.79 -1.11
CA GLN A 54 2.26 -3.17 -1.63
C GLN A 54 1.30 -3.36 -2.81
N THR A 55 0.11 -2.77 -2.74
CA THR A 55 -0.86 -2.76 -3.85
C THR A 55 -0.31 -2.03 -5.07
N SER A 56 0.32 -0.87 -4.87
CA SER A 56 0.94 -0.08 -5.94
C SER A 56 2.00 -0.90 -6.70
N PHE A 57 2.87 -1.61 -5.99
CA PHE A 57 3.91 -2.44 -6.61
C PHE A 57 3.39 -3.63 -7.41
N LEU A 58 2.17 -4.06 -7.14
CA LEU A 58 1.50 -5.13 -7.88
C LEU A 58 0.64 -4.61 -9.03
N THR A 59 0.30 -3.32 -9.07
CA THR A 59 -0.65 -2.76 -10.04
C THR A 59 0.06 -2.34 -11.35
N PRO A 60 -0.36 -2.84 -12.53
CA PRO A 60 0.11 -2.31 -13.83
C PRO A 60 -0.31 -0.84 -13.95
N PRO A 61 0.57 0.12 -14.36
CA PRO A 61 1.53 0.02 -15.47
C PRO A 61 3.02 0.05 -15.07
N PHE A 62 3.32 0.25 -13.78
CA PHE A 62 4.67 0.39 -13.22
C PHE A 62 4.95 -0.55 -12.04
N GLY A 63 4.25 -1.68 -11.95
CA GLY A 63 4.50 -2.65 -10.90
C GLY A 63 5.93 -3.19 -10.96
N PHE A 64 6.84 -2.68 -10.11
CA PHE A 64 8.24 -3.09 -10.02
C PHE A 64 8.37 -4.61 -9.94
N ALA A 65 7.50 -5.25 -9.16
CA ALA A 65 7.46 -6.71 -9.04
C ALA A 65 7.11 -7.41 -10.37
N LEU A 66 6.22 -6.83 -11.18
CA LEU A 66 5.83 -7.37 -12.48
C LEU A 66 6.94 -7.21 -13.53
N PHE A 67 7.63 -6.07 -13.53
CA PHE A 67 8.77 -5.85 -14.42
C PHE A 67 9.97 -6.70 -14.03
N TYR A 68 10.21 -6.87 -12.73
CA TYR A 68 11.21 -7.79 -12.23
C TYR A 68 10.92 -9.23 -12.67
N LEU A 69 9.68 -9.71 -12.49
CA LEU A 69 9.25 -11.02 -12.97
C LEU A 69 9.37 -11.14 -14.49
N ARG A 70 9.04 -10.10 -15.25
CA ARG A 70 9.22 -10.11 -16.71
C ARG A 70 10.70 -10.23 -17.09
N GLY A 71 11.61 -9.58 -16.37
CA GLY A 71 13.05 -9.62 -16.62
C GLY A 71 13.68 -11.01 -16.44
N VAL A 72 13.13 -11.84 -15.54
CA VAL A 72 13.59 -13.22 -15.31
C VAL A 72 12.74 -14.28 -16.02
N ALA A 73 11.57 -13.92 -16.55
CA ALA A 73 10.68 -14.84 -17.23
C ALA A 73 11.17 -15.22 -18.63
N LYS A 74 11.08 -16.51 -18.96
CA LYS A 74 11.37 -17.04 -20.30
C LYS A 74 10.50 -16.35 -21.35
N GLU A 75 11.01 -16.22 -22.58
CA GLU A 75 10.29 -15.58 -23.71
C GLU A 75 8.94 -16.22 -24.04
N THR A 76 8.72 -17.46 -23.62
CA THR A 76 7.44 -18.17 -23.77
C THR A 76 6.32 -17.60 -22.91
N VAL A 77 6.63 -16.86 -21.83
CA VAL A 77 5.65 -16.22 -20.94
C VAL A 77 5.38 -14.81 -21.44
N LYS A 78 4.14 -14.54 -21.85
CA LYS A 78 3.76 -13.20 -22.31
C LYS A 78 3.54 -12.29 -21.10
N THR A 79 3.79 -11.00 -21.27
CA THR A 79 3.49 -9.99 -20.24
C THR A 79 2.02 -10.05 -19.78
N ALA A 80 1.11 -10.38 -20.70
CA ALA A 80 -0.31 -10.57 -20.40
C ALA A 80 -0.59 -11.71 -19.40
N ASP A 81 0.21 -12.76 -19.40
CA ASP A 81 0.06 -13.89 -18.47
C ASP A 81 0.49 -13.48 -17.05
N ILE A 82 1.56 -12.70 -16.96
CA ILE A 82 2.04 -12.11 -15.69
C ILE A 82 0.98 -11.15 -15.13
N TYR A 83 0.41 -10.28 -15.97
CA TYR A 83 -0.62 -9.34 -15.54
C TYR A 83 -1.89 -10.05 -15.10
N ARG A 84 -2.35 -11.08 -15.82
CA ARG A 84 -3.50 -11.88 -15.38
C ARG A 84 -3.23 -12.64 -14.07
N GLY A 85 -2.01 -13.10 -13.87
CA GLY A 85 -1.61 -13.80 -12.65
C GLY A 85 -1.66 -12.92 -11.40
N VAL A 86 -1.37 -11.62 -11.52
CA VAL A 86 -1.37 -10.71 -10.36
C VAL A 86 -2.75 -10.13 -10.02
N VAL A 87 -3.68 -10.05 -10.97
CA VAL A 87 -5.05 -9.54 -10.75
C VAL A 87 -5.73 -10.11 -9.50
N PRO A 88 -5.78 -11.43 -9.23
CA PRO A 88 -6.41 -11.94 -8.02
C PRO A 88 -5.75 -11.43 -6.73
N PHE A 89 -4.43 -11.21 -6.73
CA PHE A 89 -3.72 -10.65 -5.57
C PHE A 89 -4.05 -9.18 -5.35
N ILE A 90 -4.16 -8.38 -6.43
CA ILE A 90 -4.60 -6.98 -6.34
C ILE A 90 -6.02 -6.91 -5.78
N VAL A 91 -6.92 -7.79 -6.22
CA VAL A 91 -8.31 -7.83 -5.71
C VAL A 91 -8.33 -8.09 -4.20
N ILE A 92 -7.55 -9.08 -3.73
CA ILE A 92 -7.43 -9.38 -2.29
C ILE A 92 -6.86 -8.19 -1.51
N GLN A 93 -5.85 -7.52 -2.04
CA GLN A 93 -5.26 -6.32 -1.44
C GLN A 93 -6.27 -5.18 -1.32
N LEU A 94 -7.04 -4.90 -2.37
CA LEU A 94 -8.06 -3.87 -2.36
C LEU A 94 -9.18 -4.20 -1.37
N ILE A 95 -9.61 -5.46 -1.29
CA ILE A 95 -10.58 -5.91 -0.29
C ILE A 95 -10.04 -5.67 1.13
N LEU A 96 -8.78 -6.03 1.38
CA LEU A 96 -8.14 -5.79 2.68
C LEU A 96 -8.09 -4.29 3.01
N LEU A 97 -7.66 -3.46 2.06
CA LEU A 97 -7.56 -2.01 2.23
C LEU A 97 -8.93 -1.36 2.51
N LEU A 98 -9.97 -1.77 1.79
CA LEU A 98 -11.35 -1.31 2.03
C LEU A 98 -11.89 -1.79 3.38
N THR A 99 -11.56 -3.01 3.77
CA THR A 99 -11.98 -3.58 5.06
C THR A 99 -11.34 -2.84 6.23
N LEU A 100 -10.05 -2.51 6.13
CA LEU A 100 -9.33 -1.72 7.15
C LEU A 100 -9.75 -0.25 7.15
N ALA A 101 -10.12 0.30 5.99
CA ALA A 101 -10.70 1.64 5.88
C ALA A 101 -12.06 1.74 6.58
N TRP A 102 -12.88 0.68 6.52
CA TRP A 102 -14.16 0.62 7.23
C TRP A 102 -13.97 0.29 8.72
N GLN A 103 -13.10 -0.67 9.05
CA GLN A 103 -12.89 -1.13 10.42
C GLN A 103 -11.42 -0.99 10.86
N PRO A 104 -11.03 0.21 11.36
CA PRO A 104 -9.69 0.47 11.86
C PRO A 104 -9.24 -0.45 13.00
N TRP A 105 -10.19 -0.91 13.82
CA TRP A 105 -9.96 -1.84 14.93
C TRP A 105 -9.15 -3.07 14.49
N LEU A 106 -9.38 -3.60 13.28
CA LEU A 106 -8.70 -4.81 12.80
C LEU A 106 -7.17 -4.63 12.75
N ALA A 107 -6.70 -3.41 12.50
CA ALA A 107 -5.28 -3.07 12.49
C ALA A 107 -4.74 -2.78 13.90
N THR A 108 -5.55 -2.20 14.78
CA THR A 108 -5.09 -1.70 16.09
C THR A 108 -5.34 -2.66 17.26
N TRP A 109 -6.19 -3.66 17.08
CA TRP A 109 -6.60 -4.59 18.15
C TRP A 109 -5.45 -5.39 18.73
N LEU A 110 -4.69 -6.08 17.87
CA LEU A 110 -3.60 -6.93 18.32
C LEU A 110 -2.51 -6.12 19.04
N PRO A 111 -2.04 -4.99 18.48
CA PRO A 111 -1.16 -4.07 19.20
C PRO A 111 -1.74 -3.60 20.53
N GLY A 112 -3.02 -3.26 20.59
CA GLY A 112 -3.69 -2.83 21.83
C GLY A 112 -3.73 -3.91 22.91
N GLN A 113 -3.83 -5.19 22.55
CA GLN A 113 -3.77 -6.32 23.49
C GLN A 113 -2.34 -6.63 23.94
N LEU A 114 -1.35 -6.49 23.06
CA LEU A 114 0.05 -6.84 23.34
C LEU A 114 0.80 -5.76 24.11
N TYR A 115 0.57 -4.50 23.75
CA TYR A 115 1.31 -3.37 24.33
C TYR A 115 0.55 -2.71 25.48
N GLY A 116 -0.74 -3.02 25.65
CA GLY A 116 -1.59 -2.42 26.68
C GLY A 116 -1.84 -0.93 26.40
N SER A 117 -3.06 -0.46 26.68
CA SER A 117 -3.39 0.97 26.70
C SER A 117 -2.56 1.74 27.71
#